data_AF-A0A7C2TXM5-F1
#
_entry.id   AF-A0A7C2TXM5-F1
#
_cell.length_a   1.000
_cell.length_b   1.000
_cell.length_c   1.000
_cell.angle_alpha   90.00
_cell.angle_beta   90.00
_cell.angle_gamma   90.00
#
_symmetry.space_group_name_H-M   'P 1'
#
loop_
_entity.id
_entity.type
_entity.pdbx_description
1 polymer ?
#
loop_
_entity_poly.entity_id
_entity_poly.type
_entity_poly.pdbx_seq_one_letter_code
_entity_poly.pdbx_strand_id
1 'polypeptide(L)' 'MSKKYSSKTSQTDWNRIYKMRDEDIDLSEIPEITAKQMARSVLRVGGKPVPKGKVQVNLSLDASVVAYFKTQ' A
#
# COMPACT_ATOMS: atom_id res chain seq x y z
N MET A 1 -6.93 -27.57 -26.99
CA MET A 1 -5.86 -27.26 -26.02
C MET A 1 -5.64 -25.76 -26.02
N SER A 2 -6.04 -25.05 -24.95
CA SER A 2 -5.90 -23.59 -24.87
C SER A 2 -4.43 -23.21 -24.67
N LYS A 3 -3.90 -22.37 -25.57
CA LYS A 3 -2.51 -21.89 -25.54
C LYS A 3 -2.38 -20.88 -24.40
N LYS A 4 -1.42 -21.09 -23.49
CA LYS A 4 -1.15 -20.13 -22.40
C LYS A 4 -0.26 -19.02 -22.93
N TYR A 5 -0.73 -17.78 -22.84
CA TYR A 5 -0.03 -16.58 -23.33
C TYR A 5 0.91 -15.96 -22.29
N SER A 6 0.92 -16.47 -21.05
CA SER A 6 1.79 -15.98 -19.98
C SER A 6 2.46 -17.13 -19.23
N SER A 7 3.69 -16.89 -18.78
CA SER A 7 4.42 -17.79 -17.91
C SER A 7 3.92 -17.67 -16.47
N LYS A 8 3.88 -18.80 -15.76
CA LYS A 8 3.66 -18.83 -14.30
C LYS A 8 4.95 -18.71 -13.52
N THR A 9 6.10 -18.87 -14.18
CA THR A 9 7.42 -18.78 -13.57
C THR A 9 7.84 -17.33 -13.56
N SER A 10 8.15 -16.81 -12.37
CA SER A 10 8.74 -15.49 -12.21
C SER A 10 10.14 -15.48 -12.82
N GLN A 11 10.45 -14.45 -13.60
CA GLN A 11 11.79 -14.19 -14.13
C GLN A 11 12.58 -13.22 -13.23
N THR A 12 12.02 -12.83 -12.10
CA THR A 12 12.66 -11.93 -11.14
C THR A 12 13.73 -12.69 -10.36
N ASP A 13 14.94 -12.13 -10.27
CA ASP A 13 15.97 -12.61 -9.35
C ASP A 13 15.61 -12.23 -7.91
N TRP A 14 14.81 -13.09 -7.28
CA TRP A 14 14.34 -12.88 -5.91
C TRP A 14 15.48 -12.90 -4.88
N ASN A 15 16.51 -13.71 -5.10
CA ASN A 15 17.65 -13.79 -4.18
C ASN A 15 18.43 -12.47 -4.12
N ARG A 16 18.57 -11.79 -5.27
CA ARG A 16 19.14 -10.44 -5.32
C ARG A 16 18.27 -9.43 -4.58
N ILE A 17 16.95 -9.42 -4.81
CA ILE A 17 16.02 -8.49 -4.15
C ILE A 17 16.03 -8.67 -2.64
N TYR A 18 16.04 -9.91 -2.13
CA TYR A 18 16.05 -10.16 -0.69
C TYR A 18 17.33 -9.71 0.02
N LYS A 19 18.46 -9.61 -0.71
CA LYS A 19 19.75 -9.19 -0.16
C LYS A 19 20.04 -7.70 -0.36
N MET A 20 19.24 -7.01 -1.17
CA MET A 20 19.43 -5.61 -1.50
C MET A 20 19.17 -4.74 -0.28
N ARG A 21 20.11 -3.84 0.03
CA ARG A 21 19.88 -2.80 1.02
C ARG A 21 19.23 -1.60 0.37
N ASP A 22 18.63 -0.74 1.18
CA ASP A 22 17.91 0.44 0.71
C ASP A 22 18.83 1.38 -0.10
N GLU A 23 20.09 1.52 0.33
CA GLU A 23 21.07 2.38 -0.34
C GLU A 23 21.54 1.83 -1.69
N ASP A 24 21.29 0.55 -1.96
CA ASP A 24 21.66 -0.10 -3.22
C ASP A 24 20.54 0.06 -4.28
N ILE A 25 19.40 0.66 -3.93
CA ILE A 25 18.27 0.90 -4.84
C ILE A 25 18.60 2.05 -5.79
N ASP A 26 18.53 1.80 -7.09
CA ASP A 26 18.68 2.83 -8.11
C ASP A 26 17.41 3.68 -8.21
N LEU A 27 17.55 4.96 -7.85
CA LEU A 27 16.49 5.96 -7.84
C LEU A 27 16.69 7.03 -8.94
N SER A 28 17.60 6.79 -9.89
CA SER A 28 17.94 7.76 -10.95
C SER A 28 16.74 8.11 -11.84
N GLU A 29 15.88 7.14 -12.16
CA GLU A 29 14.68 7.34 -12.96
C GLU A 29 13.44 7.72 -12.11
N ILE A 30 13.33 7.12 -10.92
CA ILE A 30 12.19 7.29 -10.01
C ILE A 30 12.73 7.78 -8.67
N PRO A 31 12.88 9.10 -8.49
CA PRO A 31 13.41 9.65 -7.27
C PRO A 31 12.44 9.45 -6.11
N GLU A 32 12.98 9.48 -4.89
CA GLU A 32 12.20 9.42 -3.67
C GLU A 32 11.16 10.54 -3.55
N ILE A 33 10.05 10.20 -2.89
CA ILE A 33 9.00 11.16 -2.58
C ILE A 33 9.44 12.01 -1.39
N THR A 34 9.68 13.29 -1.65
CA THR A 34 10.00 14.26 -0.58
C THR A 34 8.83 14.45 0.38
N ALA A 35 9.11 14.81 1.64
CA ALA A 35 8.07 15.13 2.62
C ALA A 35 7.12 16.25 2.13
N LYS A 36 7.64 17.22 1.37
CA LYS A 36 6.86 18.30 0.76
C LYS A 36 5.90 17.80 -0.33
N GLN A 37 6.31 16.82 -1.14
CA GLN A 37 5.42 16.17 -2.11
C GLN A 37 4.37 15.32 -1.39
N MET A 38 4.78 14.55 -0.38
CA MET A 38 3.87 13.72 0.41
C MET A 38 2.80 14.55 1.13
N ALA A 39 3.15 15.70 1.69
CA ALA A 39 2.19 16.61 2.33
C ALA A 39 1.05 17.07 1.38
N ARG A 40 1.35 17.17 0.07
CA ARG A 40 0.41 17.56 -0.97
C ARG A 40 -0.40 16.39 -1.54
N SER A 41 -0.06 15.16 -1.17
CA SER A 41 -0.76 13.96 -1.65
C SER A 41 -2.22 13.93 -1.18
N VAL A 42 -3.08 13.33 -2.02
CA VAL A 42 -4.52 13.17 -1.79
C VAL A 42 -4.91 11.76 -2.19
N LEU A 43 -5.50 11.00 -1.26
CA LEU A 43 -6.05 9.68 -1.55
C LEU A 43 -7.19 9.81 -2.56
N ARG A 44 -7.21 8.97 -3.59
CA ARG A 44 -8.28 8.92 -4.59
C ARG A 44 -8.84 7.51 -4.69
N VAL A 45 -10.16 7.38 -4.66
CA VAL A 45 -10.89 6.11 -4.86
C VAL A 45 -11.80 6.27 -6.06
N GLY A 46 -11.69 5.38 -7.05
CA GLY A 46 -12.42 5.50 -8.32
C GLY A 46 -12.12 6.80 -9.08
N GLY A 47 -10.88 7.32 -8.97
CA GLY A 47 -10.47 8.58 -9.59
C GLY A 47 -10.94 9.85 -8.87
N LYS A 48 -11.76 9.74 -7.81
CA LYS A 48 -12.28 10.89 -7.05
C LYS A 48 -11.46 11.12 -5.76
N PRO A 49 -11.13 12.36 -5.41
CA PRO A 49 -10.41 12.66 -4.16
C PRO A 49 -11.28 12.29 -2.95
N VAL A 50 -10.65 11.65 -1.96
CA VAL A 50 -11.26 11.37 -0.66
C VAL A 50 -11.03 12.57 0.25
N PRO A 51 -12.08 13.13 0.89
CA PRO A 51 -11.92 14.24 1.82
C PRO A 51 -10.96 13.89 2.96
N LYS A 52 -10.09 14.85 3.32
CA LYS A 52 -9.24 14.73 4.50
C LYS A 52 -10.10 14.98 5.74
N GLY A 53 -10.10 14.05 6.69
CA GLY A 53 -10.79 14.21 7.97
C GLY A 53 -11.36 12.90 8.51
N LYS A 54 -11.87 12.97 9.73
CA LYS A 54 -12.67 11.89 10.31
C LYS A 54 -14.10 12.03 9.82
N VAL A 55 -14.69 10.93 9.39
CA VAL A 55 -16.12 10.84 9.10
C VAL A 55 -16.76 10.04 10.22
N GLN A 56 -17.82 10.57 10.81
CA GLN A 56 -18.62 9.80 11.74
C GLN A 56 -19.44 8.78 10.96
N VAL A 57 -19.27 7.50 11.30
CA VAL A 57 -20.05 6.41 10.72
C VAL A 57 -20.75 5.67 11.86
N ASN A 58 -21.98 5.21 11.61
CA ASN A 58 -22.68 4.31 12.52
C ASN A 58 -22.43 2.88 12.05
N LEU A 59 -21.76 2.08 12.87
CA LEU A 59 -21.44 0.69 12.59
C LEU A 59 -21.82 -0.17 13.80
N SER A 60 -22.53 -1.28 13.57
CA SER A 60 -22.76 -2.30 14.59
C SER A 60 -21.52 -3.18 14.72
N LEU A 61 -21.03 -3.33 15.94
CA LEU A 61 -19.89 -4.19 16.28
C LEU A 61 -20.33 -5.19 17.36
N ASP A 62 -19.68 -6.35 17.39
CA ASP A 62 -19.88 -7.30 18.48
C ASP A 62 -19.42 -6.68 19.81
N ALA A 63 -20.21 -6.92 20.86
CA ALA A 63 -19.92 -6.41 22.19
C ALA A 63 -18.53 -6.86 22.70
N SER A 64 -18.09 -8.07 22.33
CA SER A 64 -16.77 -8.61 22.68
C SER A 64 -15.62 -7.80 22.08
N VAL A 65 -15.75 -7.36 20.82
CA VAL A 65 -14.76 -6.52 20.13
C VAL A 65 -14.66 -5.17 20.83
N VAL A 66 -15.80 -4.55 21.15
CA VAL A 66 -15.83 -3.27 21.88
C VAL A 66 -15.21 -3.41 23.27
N ALA A 67 -15.47 -4.51 23.98
CA ALA A 67 -14.91 -4.77 25.29
C ALA A 67 -13.38 -4.92 25.25
N TYR A 68 -12.86 -5.67 24.27
CA TYR A 68 -11.41 -5.87 24.10
C TYR A 68 -10.68 -4.54 23.83
N PHE A 69 -11.16 -3.73 22.89
CA PHE A 69 -10.46 -2.47 22.54
C PHE A 69 -10.53 -1.39 23.63
N LYS A 70 -11.42 -1.52 24.62
CA LYS A 70 -11.48 -0.62 25.78
C LYS A 70 -10.44 -0.93 26.87
N THR A 71 -9.79 -2.10 26.82
CA THR A 71 -8.76 -2.50 27.80
C THR A 71 -7.33 -2.28 27.30
N GLN A 72 -7.17 -1.85 26.04
CA GLN A 72 -5.89 -1.45 25.45
C GLN A 72 -5.55 0.01 25.74
#